data_AF-A0A4S0JI13-F1
#
_entry.id   AF-A0A4S0JI13-F1
#
_cell.length_a   1.000
_cell.length_b   1.000
_cell.length_c   1.000
_cell.angle_alpha   90.00
_cell.angle_beta   90.00
_cell.angle_gamma   90.00
#
_symmetry.space_group_name_H-M   'P 1'
#
loop_
_entity.id
_entity.type
_entity.pdbx_description
1 polymer ?
#
loop_
_entity_poly.entity_id
_entity_poly.type
_entity_poly.pdbx_seq_one_letter_code
_entity_poly.pdbx_strand_id
1 'polypeptide(L)'
;MMQALTPLVEPLSIDEAFLDLAGTERLHGLPPAVVLARFALAVEKEIGITVSAGLSYCKFLAKIASDFRKPRGFSVIGEAEAVGFLATQPVTMIWGVGKAFNAT
;
A
#
# COMPACT_ATOMS: atom_id res chain seq x y z
N MET A 1 -15.30 5.57 -2.33
CA MET A 1 -14.91 4.14 -2.35
C MET A 1 -13.96 3.77 -1.20
N MET A 2 -12.81 4.45 -1.03
CA MET A 2 -11.85 4.14 0.06
C MET A 2 -12.46 4.23 1.48
N GLN A 3 -13.25 5.27 1.76
CA GLN A 3 -13.92 5.46 3.07
C GLN A 3 -14.91 4.35 3.43
N ALA A 4 -15.34 3.53 2.46
CA ALA A 4 -16.18 2.36 2.74
C ALA A 4 -15.38 1.18 3.35
N LEU A 5 -14.05 1.17 3.19
CA LEU A 5 -13.18 0.16 3.79
C LEU A 5 -12.83 0.52 5.24
N THR A 6 -12.59 1.79 5.50
CA THR A 6 -12.21 2.33 6.81
C THR A 6 -12.46 3.83 6.84
N PRO A 7 -12.86 4.43 7.98
CA PRO A 7 -12.88 5.88 8.12
C PRO A 7 -11.47 6.48 8.22
N LEU A 8 -10.46 5.66 8.53
CA LEU A 8 -9.07 6.07 8.71
C LEU A 8 -8.35 6.13 7.34
N VAL A 9 -8.74 7.13 6.54
CA VAL A 9 -8.14 7.42 5.23
C VAL A 9 -7.32 8.70 5.31
N GLU A 10 -6.05 8.62 4.91
CA GLU A 10 -5.13 9.75 4.85
C GLU A 10 -4.68 9.97 3.39
N PRO A 11 -5.25 10.96 2.69
CA PRO A 11 -4.85 11.31 1.33
C PRO A 11 -3.41 11.83 1.31
N LEU A 12 -2.61 11.35 0.37
CA LEU A 12 -1.26 11.85 0.11
C LEU A 12 -1.21 12.73 -1.15
N SER A 13 -1.94 12.32 -2.18
CA SER A 13 -2.12 13.04 -3.45
C SER A 13 -3.54 12.80 -3.97
N ILE A 14 -3.81 13.24 -5.20
CA ILE A 14 -5.10 12.97 -5.86
C ILE A 14 -5.33 11.47 -6.13
N ASP A 15 -4.26 10.70 -6.33
CA ASP A 15 -4.27 9.30 -6.73
C ASP A 15 -3.69 8.34 -5.67
N GLU A 16 -3.20 8.86 -4.55
CA GLU A 16 -2.61 8.08 -3.46
C GLU A 16 -3.24 8.41 -2.09
N ALA A 17 -3.50 7.36 -1.30
CA ALA A 17 -3.93 7.49 0.09
C ALA A 17 -3.42 6.30 0.93
N PHE A 18 -3.20 6.55 2.21
CA PHE A 18 -3.06 5.49 3.21
C PHE A 18 -4.43 5.15 3.80
N LEU A 19 -4.65 3.86 4.04
CA LEU A 19 -5.85 3.33 4.67
C LEU A 19 -5.41 2.46 5.84
N ASP A 20 -5.91 2.75 7.05
CA ASP A 20 -5.72 1.86 8.19
C ASP A 20 -6.86 0.84 8.25
N LEU A 21 -6.51 -0.42 7.99
CA LEU A 21 -7.43 -1.56 7.97
C LEU A 21 -7.37 -2.42 9.24
N ALA A 22 -6.57 -2.03 10.23
CA ALA A 22 -6.45 -2.78 11.48
C ALA A 22 -7.80 -2.90 12.19
N GLY A 23 -8.18 -4.13 12.57
CA GLY A 23 -9.43 -4.41 13.27
C GLY A 23 -10.68 -4.37 12.39
N THR A 24 -10.54 -4.22 11.07
CA THR A 24 -11.67 -4.21 10.13
C THR A 24 -12.10 -5.61 9.68
N GLU A 25 -11.42 -6.68 10.09
CA GLU A 25 -11.68 -8.05 9.67
C GLU A 25 -13.09 -8.50 10.03
N ARG A 26 -13.57 -8.15 11.22
CA ARG A 26 -14.94 -8.48 11.66
C ARG A 26 -15.99 -7.70 10.86
N LEU A 27 -15.68 -6.46 10.50
CA LEU A 27 -16.57 -5.62 9.70
C LEU A 27 -16.72 -6.18 8.27
N HIS A 28 -15.60 -6.59 7.66
CA HIS A 28 -15.56 -7.05 6.28
C HIS A 28 -15.76 -8.55 6.10
N GLY A 29 -15.63 -9.33 7.18
CA GLY A 29 -15.61 -10.80 7.16
C GLY A 29 -14.40 -11.37 6.40
N LEU A 30 -13.36 -10.58 6.18
CA LEU A 30 -12.23 -10.88 5.30
C LEU A 30 -10.94 -10.26 5.82
N PRO A 31 -9.77 -10.87 5.54
CA PRO A 31 -8.49 -10.26 5.86
C PRO A 31 -8.24 -9.01 4.99
N PRO A 32 -7.47 -8.01 5.48
CA PRO A 32 -7.22 -6.76 4.77
C PRO A 32 -6.69 -6.93 3.34
N ALA A 33 -5.90 -7.98 3.09
CA ALA A 33 -5.38 -8.27 1.77
C ALA A 33 -6.50 -8.55 0.74
N VAL A 34 -7.52 -9.33 1.13
CA VAL A 34 -8.66 -9.65 0.26
C VAL A 34 -9.57 -8.45 0.10
N VAL A 35 -9.75 -7.64 1.16
CA VAL A 35 -10.51 -6.38 1.10
C VAL A 35 -9.90 -5.42 0.08
N LEU A 36 -8.58 -5.21 0.12
CA LEU A 36 -7.88 -4.37 -0.86
C LEU A 36 -7.94 -4.92 -2.28
N ALA A 37 -7.83 -6.24 -2.47
CA ALA A 37 -7.96 -6.86 -3.79
C ALA A 37 -9.37 -6.64 -4.38
N ARG A 38 -10.42 -6.79 -3.56
CA ARG A 38 -11.81 -6.48 -3.97
C ARG A 38 -12.00 -5.01 -4.28
N PHE A 39 -11.40 -4.13 -3.48
CA PHE A 39 -11.42 -2.70 -3.74
C PHE A 39 -10.79 -2.35 -5.09
N ALA A 40 -9.63 -2.92 -5.41
CA ALA A 40 -8.98 -2.68 -6.70
C ALA A 40 -9.86 -3.12 -7.89
N LEU A 41 -10.52 -4.27 -7.78
CA LEU A 41 -11.49 -4.73 -8.78
C LEU A 41 -12.73 -3.83 -8.87
N ALA A 42 -13.22 -3.33 -7.74
CA ALA A 42 -14.36 -2.41 -7.71
C ALA A 42 -14.01 -1.08 -8.39
N VAL A 43 -12.82 -0.51 -8.10
CA VAL A 43 -12.34 0.72 -8.75
C VAL A 43 -12.25 0.53 -10.26
N GLU A 44 -11.71 -0.60 -10.71
CA GLU A 44 -11.64 -0.88 -12.14
C GLU A 44 -13.02 -1.02 -12.78
N LYS A 45 -13.94 -1.74 -12.13
CA LYS A 45 -15.29 -1.95 -12.63
C LYS A 45 -16.12 -0.67 -12.66
N GLU A 46 -16.02 0.18 -11.64
CA GLU A 46 -16.89 1.34 -11.43
C GLU A 46 -16.32 2.62 -12.04
N ILE A 47 -15.00 2.80 -12.03
CA ILE A 47 -14.33 4.02 -12.50
C ILE A 47 -13.62 3.79 -13.84
N GLY A 48 -13.30 2.54 -14.20
CA GLY A 48 -12.60 2.21 -15.45
C GLY A 48 -11.09 2.43 -15.38
N ILE A 49 -10.53 2.59 -14.19
CA ILE A 49 -9.07 2.75 -13.96
C ILE A 49 -8.53 1.64 -13.07
N THR A 50 -7.25 1.29 -13.26
CA THR A 50 -6.58 0.32 -12.40
C THR A 50 -5.82 1.01 -11.28
N VAL A 51 -5.82 0.42 -10.09
CA VAL A 51 -4.97 0.85 -8.97
C VAL A 51 -3.92 -0.21 -8.66
N SER A 52 -2.79 0.21 -8.09
CA SER A 52 -1.86 -0.71 -7.43
C SER A 52 -1.94 -0.51 -5.92
N ALA A 53 -1.84 -1.59 -5.16
CA ALA A 53 -1.98 -1.55 -3.70
C ALA A 53 -0.78 -2.21 -3.01
N GLY A 54 -0.34 -1.59 -1.92
CA GLY A 54 0.66 -2.13 -1.01
C GLY A 54 0.04 -2.30 0.38
N LEU A 55 0.32 -3.42 1.03
CA LEU A 55 -0.14 -3.72 2.39
C LEU A 55 1.06 -4.04 3.28
N SER A 56 1.11 -3.44 4.46
CA SER A 56 2.11 -3.73 5.48
C SER A 56 1.60 -3.31 6.85
N TYR A 57 2.38 -3.59 7.89
CA TYR A 57 2.11 -3.21 9.27
C TYR A 57 2.42 -1.73 9.57
N CYS A 58 3.10 -1.02 8.66
CA CYS A 58 3.35 0.42 8.78
C CYS A 58 3.26 1.14 7.42
N LYS A 59 2.98 2.45 7.46
CA LYS A 59 2.82 3.29 6.25
C LYS A 59 4.04 3.27 5.32
N PHE A 60 5.23 3.30 5.90
CA PHE A 60 6.49 3.32 5.16
C PHE A 60 6.62 2.09 4.23
N LEU A 61 6.47 0.90 4.79
CA LEU A 61 6.56 -0.35 4.03
C LEU A 61 5.34 -0.55 3.12
N ALA A 62 4.15 -0.09 3.52
CA ALA A 62 2.98 -0.12 2.64
C ALA A 62 3.19 0.72 1.38
N LYS A 63 3.84 1.88 1.50
CA LYS A 63 4.19 2.71 0.33
C LYS A 63 5.25 2.05 -0.56
N ILE A 64 6.28 1.44 0.02
CA ILE A 64 7.26 0.67 -0.77
C ILE A 64 6.58 -0.50 -1.50
N ALA A 65 5.71 -1.23 -0.80
CA ALA A 65 4.99 -2.36 -1.37
C ALA A 65 4.09 -1.95 -2.55
N SER A 66 3.46 -0.77 -2.50
CA SER A 66 2.55 -0.31 -3.55
C SER A 66 3.27 0.02 -4.86
N ASP A 67 4.55 0.36 -4.81
CA ASP A 67 5.39 0.65 -5.98
C ASP A 67 5.97 -0.62 -6.64
N PHE A 68 6.16 -1.71 -5.89
CA PHE A 68 6.94 -2.87 -6.32
C PHE A 68 6.42 -3.63 -7.55
N ARG A 69 5.10 -3.73 -7.71
CA ARG A 69 4.46 -4.51 -8.79
C ARG A 69 3.60 -3.66 -9.72
N LYS A 70 3.86 -2.35 -9.79
CA LYS A 70 3.16 -1.47 -10.74
C LYS A 70 3.45 -1.91 -12.20
N PRO A 71 2.50 -1.73 -13.13
CA PRO A 71 1.12 -1.27 -12.93
C PRO A 71 0.16 -2.40 -12.48
N ARG A 72 -1.00 -2.01 -11.93
CA ARG A 72 -2.07 -2.93 -11.47
C ARG A 72 -1.56 -4.00 -10.49
N GLY A 73 -0.59 -3.63 -9.66
CA GLY A 73 0.11 -4.50 -8.75
C GLY A 73 -0.57 -4.65 -7.40
N PHE A 74 -0.25 -5.73 -6.71
CA PHE A 74 -0.61 -5.93 -5.31
C PHE A 74 0.59 -6.51 -4.60
N SER A 75 1.12 -5.90 -3.54
CA SER A 75 2.25 -6.49 -2.79
C SER A 75 2.01 -6.40 -1.29
N VAL A 76 2.51 -7.37 -0.54
CA VAL A 76 2.45 -7.42 0.91
C VAL A 76 3.86 -7.55 1.45
N ILE A 77 4.20 -6.72 2.44
CA ILE A 77 5.43 -6.85 3.23
C ILE A 77 4.99 -7.00 4.69
N GLY A 78 5.06 -8.21 5.22
CA GLY A 78 4.83 -8.52 6.63
C GLY A 78 5.99 -8.10 7.52
N GLU A 79 5.70 -8.09 8.83
CA GLU A 79 6.66 -7.69 9.86
C GLU A 79 7.84 -8.67 9.98
N ALA A 80 7.58 -9.96 9.79
CA ALA A 80 8.60 -11.00 9.94
C ALA A 80 9.71 -10.92 8.86
N GLU A 81 9.33 -10.59 7.62
CA GLU A 81 10.27 -10.45 6.51
C GLU A 81 10.84 -9.04 6.36
N ALA A 82 10.28 -8.03 7.04
CA ALA A 82 10.62 -6.62 6.83
C ALA A 82 12.12 -6.34 6.98
N VAL A 83 12.76 -6.85 8.04
CA VAL A 83 14.19 -6.63 8.29
C VAL A 83 15.05 -7.27 7.19
N GLY A 84 14.74 -8.52 6.82
CA GLY A 84 15.47 -9.22 5.76
C GLY A 84 15.29 -8.57 4.39
N PHE A 85 14.06 -8.12 4.10
CA PHE A 85 13.75 -7.37 2.88
C PHE A 85 14.54 -6.07 2.81
N LEU A 86 14.52 -5.26 3.88
CA LEU A 86 15.16 -3.93 3.93
C LEU A 86 16.68 -4.01 3.87
N ALA A 87 17.29 -5.06 4.44
CA ALA A 87 18.75 -5.21 4.51
C ALA A 87 19.45 -5.19 3.14
N THR A 88 18.74 -5.56 2.08
CA THR A 88 19.30 -5.59 0.71
C THR A 88 18.88 -4.39 -0.15
N GLN A 89 18.06 -3.47 0.37
CA GLN A 89 17.54 -2.35 -0.43
C GLN A 89 18.45 -1.12 -0.37
N PRO A 90 18.53 -0.34 -1.45
CA PRO A 90 19.22 0.93 -1.42
C PRO A 90 18.48 1.94 -0.53
N VAL A 91 19.22 2.84 0.12
CA VAL A 91 18.65 3.92 0.95
C VAL A 91 17.71 4.83 0.14
N THR A 92 17.92 4.93 -1.16
CA THR A 92 17.04 5.68 -2.09
C THR A 92 15.65 5.07 -2.25
N MET A 93 15.40 3.87 -1.73
CA MET A 93 14.06 3.29 -1.64
C MET A 93 13.21 3.97 -0.55
N ILE A 94 13.84 4.64 0.41
CA ILE A 94 13.11 5.29 1.49
C ILE A 94 12.25 6.41 0.92
N TRP A 95 10.94 6.34 1.16
CA TRP A 95 10.03 7.42 0.80
C TRP A 95 10.45 8.75 1.44
N GLY A 96 10.71 9.76 0.60
CA GLY A 96 11.23 11.07 1.01
C GLY A 96 12.73 11.25 0.77
N VAL A 97 13.47 10.19 0.47
CA VAL A 97 14.91 10.25 0.15
C VAL A 97 15.08 10.36 -1.37
N GLY A 98 15.22 11.60 -1.85
CA GLY A 98 15.44 11.89 -3.27
C GLY A 98 16.89 11.79 -3.73
N LYS A 99 17.12 12.05 -5.03
CA LYS A 99 18.45 11.99 -5.67
C LYS A 99 19.53 12.83 -4.98
N ALA A 100 19.17 13.90 -4.29
CA ALA A 100 20.11 14.74 -3.54
C ALA A 100 20.85 13.97 -2.43
N PHE A 101 20.23 12.93 -1.88
CA PHE A 101 20.84 12.05 -0.89
C PHE A 101 21.63 10.90 -1.51
N ASN A 102 21.63 10.78 -2.84
CA ASN A 102 22.35 9.75 -3.58
C ASN A 102 23.80 10.17 -3.91
N ALA A 103 24.31 11.20 -3.23
CA ALA A 103 25.65 11.71 -3.42
C ALA A 103 26.68 10.72 -2.84
N THR A 104 27.35 10.02 -3.75
CA THR A 104 28.74 9.56 -3.56
C THR A 104 29.66 10.60 -4.17
#